data_AF-A0A2K3M4K9-F1
#
_entry.id   AF-A0A2K3M4K9-F1
#
_cell.length_a   1.000
_cell.length_b   1.000
_cell.length_c   1.000
_cell.angle_alpha   90.00
_cell.angle_beta   90.00
_cell.angle_gamma   90.00
#
_symmetry.space_group_name_H-M   'P 1'
#
loop_
_entity.id
_entity.type
_entity.pdbx_description
1 polymer ?
#
loop_
_entity_poly.entity_id
_entity_poly.type
_entity_poly.pdbx_seq_one_letter_code
_entity_poly.pdbx_strand_id
1 'polypeptide(L)'
;MVSNDTKDVETFYYKQVLDHFNYRPESYNTFDQRYLINFKYWGGANSSAPIFVYLGAESSIDGYPNLIGFMSENAAAFKALLVYIEHRYYGESKPFGSWEEAFKNASTLGYFNSAQALADYAEILIDIKKTLQAQNSPIVVIGGSYGGS
;
A
#
# COMPACT_ATOMS: atom_id res chain seq x y z
N MET A 1 -22.63 5.60 -16.03
CA MET A 1 -21.96 4.37 -16.49
C MET A 1 -20.76 4.20 -15.59
N VAL A 2 -20.72 3.18 -14.73
CA VAL A 2 -19.56 2.91 -13.87
C VAL A 2 -18.54 2.20 -14.75
N SER A 3 -17.44 2.88 -15.10
CA SER A 3 -16.35 2.28 -15.86
C SER A 3 -15.73 1.16 -15.04
N ASN A 4 -15.56 0.00 -15.68
CA ASN A 4 -14.88 -1.14 -15.10
C ASN A 4 -13.36 -0.83 -15.07
N ASP A 5 -12.92 -0.09 -14.05
CA ASP A 5 -11.58 0.51 -13.92
C ASP A 5 -10.47 -0.51 -13.54
N THR A 6 -10.81 -1.80 -13.46
CA THR A 6 -9.87 -2.87 -13.06
C THR A 6 -8.82 -3.22 -14.11
N LYS A 7 -8.98 -2.78 -15.37
CA LYS A 7 -7.99 -3.06 -16.43
C LYS A 7 -6.72 -2.22 -16.32
N ASP A 8 -6.80 -1.08 -15.64
CA ASP A 8 -5.70 -0.11 -15.56
C ASP A 8 -4.97 -0.19 -14.20
N VAL A 9 -5.28 -1.20 -13.38
CA VAL A 9 -4.67 -1.44 -12.08
C VAL A 9 -3.73 -2.63 -12.18
N GLU A 10 -2.49 -2.41 -11.81
CA GLU A 10 -1.43 -3.42 -11.78
C GLU A 10 -1.11 -3.80 -10.33
N THR A 11 -0.94 -5.10 -10.07
CA THR A 11 -0.60 -5.64 -8.76
C THR A 11 0.91 -5.83 -8.63
N PHE A 12 1.46 -5.38 -7.50
CA PHE A 12 2.86 -5.49 -7.17
C PHE A 12 3.05 -6.02 -5.75
N TYR A 13 4.27 -6.46 -5.45
CA TYR A 13 4.68 -6.96 -4.15
C TYR A 13 6.00 -6.32 -3.74
N TYR A 14 6.03 -5.78 -2.53
CA TYR A 14 7.25 -5.26 -1.91
C TYR A 14 7.76 -6.25 -0.86
N LYS A 15 9.07 -6.47 -0.82
CA LYS A 15 9.71 -7.30 0.21
C LYS A 15 9.85 -6.50 1.51
N GLN A 16 8.83 -6.62 2.36
CA GLN A 16 8.71 -5.89 3.60
C GLN A 16 9.45 -6.59 4.74
N VAL A 17 10.10 -5.83 5.61
CA VAL A 17 10.66 -6.38 6.85
C VAL A 17 9.56 -6.68 7.86
N LEU A 18 9.72 -7.78 8.60
CA LEU A 18 8.72 -8.24 9.55
C LEU A 18 8.56 -7.26 10.71
N ASP A 19 9.67 -6.74 11.21
CA ASP A 19 9.72 -5.88 12.40
C ASP A 19 10.61 -4.65 12.19
N HIS A 20 9.96 -3.49 12.09
CA HIS A 20 10.61 -2.19 11.89
C HIS A 20 11.24 -1.60 13.16
N PHE A 21 10.88 -2.11 14.34
CA PHE A 21 11.19 -1.45 15.62
C PHE A 21 12.14 -2.25 16.50
N ASN A 22 12.75 -3.30 15.95
CA ASN A 22 13.71 -4.12 16.64
C ASN A 22 14.84 -4.54 15.68
N TYR A 23 15.99 -4.89 16.25
CA TYR A 23 17.24 -5.12 15.50
C TYR A 23 17.79 -6.53 15.73
N ARG A 24 16.96 -7.47 16.18
CA ARG A 24 17.37 -8.87 16.35
C ARG A 24 17.42 -9.57 14.99
N PRO A 25 18.22 -10.63 14.82
CA PRO A 25 18.29 -11.37 13.56
C PRO A 25 16.91 -11.78 13.02
N GLU A 26 15.99 -12.16 13.90
CA GLU A 26 14.63 -12.57 13.52
C GLU A 26 13.76 -11.41 13.02
N SER A 27 14.08 -10.17 13.40
CA SER A 27 13.38 -8.95 12.96
C SER A 27 13.57 -8.65 11.47
N TYR A 28 14.68 -9.15 10.90
CA TYR A 28 15.01 -8.98 9.47
C TYR A 28 14.37 -10.02 8.56
N ASN A 29 13.54 -10.92 9.10
CA ASN A 29 12.70 -11.76 8.25
C ASN A 29 11.82 -10.88 7.36
N THR A 30 11.55 -11.32 6.14
CA THR A 30 10.75 -10.54 5.18
C THR A 30 9.52 -11.29 4.71
N PHE A 31 8.50 -10.54 4.33
CA PHE A 31 7.32 -11.06 3.65
C PHE A 31 6.96 -10.21 2.44
N ASP A 32 6.20 -10.77 1.51
CA ASP A 32 5.73 -10.03 0.34
C ASP A 32 4.44 -9.28 0.73
N GLN A 33 4.49 -7.95 0.71
CA GLN A 33 3.36 -7.06 0.96
C GLN A 33 2.78 -6.56 -0.35
N ARG A 34 1.49 -6.76 -0.54
CA ARG A 34 0.78 -6.43 -1.78
C ARG A 34 0.47 -4.94 -1.84
N TYR A 35 0.63 -4.35 -3.02
CA TYR A 35 0.11 -3.02 -3.32
C TYR A 35 -0.32 -2.96 -4.78
N LEU A 36 -1.22 -2.03 -5.09
CA LEU A 36 -1.77 -1.83 -6.41
C LEU A 36 -1.38 -0.44 -6.91
N ILE A 37 -1.10 -0.32 -8.21
CA ILE A 37 -0.87 0.99 -8.85
C ILE A 37 -1.77 1.13 -10.06
N ASN A 38 -2.33 2.32 -10.25
CA ASN A 38 -2.98 2.72 -11.50
C ASN A 38 -2.24 3.91 -12.12
N PHE A 39 -1.67 3.67 -13.31
CA PHE A 39 -0.87 4.64 -14.06
C PHE A 39 -1.67 5.48 -15.08
N LYS A 40 -2.96 5.16 -15.30
CA LYS A 40 -3.79 5.69 -16.40
C LYS A 40 -3.71 7.19 -16.62
N TYR A 41 -3.68 7.96 -15.55
CA TYR A 41 -3.67 9.42 -15.60
C TYR A 41 -2.36 10.04 -15.11
N TRP A 42 -1.36 9.23 -14.74
CA TRP A 42 -0.16 9.74 -14.13
C TRP A 42 0.64 10.62 -15.10
N GLY A 43 0.89 11.86 -14.71
CA GLY A 43 1.63 12.84 -15.50
C GLY A 43 3.14 12.57 -15.63
N GLY A 44 3.63 11.50 -15.01
CA GLY A 44 5.04 11.14 -14.99
C GLY A 44 5.88 11.96 -14.00
N ALA A 45 7.05 11.43 -13.65
CA ALA A 45 7.95 11.99 -12.64
C ALA A 45 8.40 13.44 -12.91
N ASN A 46 8.63 13.80 -14.17
CA ASN A 46 9.12 15.12 -14.56
C ASN A 46 8.09 16.25 -14.34
N SER A 47 6.80 15.90 -14.19
CA SER A 47 5.73 16.88 -13.97
C SER A 47 5.47 17.17 -12.49
N SER A 48 6.19 16.50 -11.57
CA SER A 48 5.87 16.51 -10.14
C SER A 48 4.41 16.13 -9.85
N ALA A 49 3.83 15.29 -10.71
CA ALA A 49 2.47 14.77 -10.55
C ALA A 49 2.29 14.14 -9.15
N PRO A 50 1.22 14.47 -8.42
CA PRO A 50 0.99 13.92 -7.08
C PRO A 50 0.78 12.42 -7.11
N ILE A 51 1.11 11.76 -6.00
CA ILE A 51 0.77 10.38 -5.72
C ILE A 51 -0.38 10.40 -4.72
N PHE A 52 -1.55 9.94 -5.14
CA PHE A 52 -2.68 9.69 -4.25
C PHE A 52 -2.55 8.27 -3.72
N VAL A 53 -2.50 8.15 -2.40
CA VAL A 53 -2.22 6.88 -1.72
C VAL A 53 -3.40 6.53 -0.83
N TYR A 54 -3.97 5.35 -1.03
CA TYR A 54 -4.86 4.74 -0.07
C TYR A 54 -4.09 3.81 0.86
N LEU A 55 -4.15 4.08 2.17
CA LEU A 55 -3.63 3.18 3.19
C LEU A 55 -4.69 2.13 3.50
N GLY A 56 -4.37 0.87 3.22
CA GLY A 56 -5.26 -0.27 3.48
C GLY A 56 -5.76 -0.27 4.92
N ALA A 57 -7.06 -0.53 5.08
CA ALA A 57 -7.69 -0.60 6.40
C ALA A 57 -7.75 -2.06 6.87
N GLU A 58 -8.89 -2.50 7.42
CA GLU A 58 -9.06 -3.81 8.06
C GLU A 58 -9.52 -4.92 7.10
N SER A 59 -9.03 -4.94 5.85
CA SER A 59 -9.52 -5.86 4.82
C SER A 59 -8.56 -6.05 3.65
N SER A 60 -8.85 -7.04 2.80
CA SER A 60 -8.17 -7.21 1.51
C SER A 60 -8.33 -5.95 0.67
N ILE A 61 -7.28 -5.54 -0.04
CA ILE A 61 -7.34 -4.37 -0.93
C ILE A 61 -8.10 -4.65 -2.24
N ASP A 62 -8.60 -5.86 -2.44
CA ASP A 62 -9.40 -6.22 -3.60
C ASP A 62 -10.66 -5.35 -3.71
N GLY A 63 -10.90 -4.79 -4.90
CA GLY A 63 -12.07 -3.95 -5.17
C GLY A 63 -11.99 -2.52 -4.62
N TYR A 64 -11.02 -2.19 -3.75
CA TYR A 64 -10.82 -0.82 -3.27
C TYR A 64 -10.56 0.21 -4.37
N PRO A 65 -9.84 -0.09 -5.47
CA PRO A 65 -9.70 0.84 -6.58
C PRO A 65 -11.04 1.30 -7.20
N ASN A 66 -12.09 0.47 -7.10
CA ASN A 66 -13.44 0.84 -7.56
C ASN A 66 -14.28 1.47 -6.45
N LEU A 67 -14.02 1.14 -5.18
CA LEU A 67 -14.79 1.62 -4.04
C LEU A 67 -14.38 3.05 -3.63
N ILE A 68 -13.10 3.37 -3.67
CA ILE A 68 -12.55 4.68 -3.28
C ILE A 68 -12.59 5.62 -4.49
N GLY A 69 -13.81 5.91 -4.96
CA GLY A 69 -14.05 6.70 -6.17
C GLY A 69 -13.39 8.08 -6.16
N PHE A 70 -13.22 8.69 -4.99
CA PHE A 70 -12.54 9.99 -4.86
C PHE A 70 -11.17 10.02 -5.55
N MET A 71 -10.38 8.94 -5.43
CA MET A 71 -9.05 8.90 -6.05
C MET A 71 -9.12 8.83 -7.56
N SER A 72 -9.93 7.92 -8.12
CA SER A 72 -10.07 7.74 -9.57
C SER A 72 -10.78 8.92 -10.25
N GLU A 73 -11.80 9.49 -9.62
CA GLU A 73 -12.54 10.66 -10.13
C GLU A 73 -11.66 11.91 -10.23
N ASN A 74 -10.67 12.05 -9.35
CA ASN A 74 -9.77 13.21 -9.34
C ASN A 74 -8.44 12.95 -10.09
N ALA A 75 -8.10 11.69 -10.38
CA ALA A 75 -6.82 11.31 -10.96
C ALA A 75 -6.48 12.10 -12.24
N ALA A 76 -7.45 12.25 -13.16
CA ALA A 76 -7.27 12.98 -14.42
C ALA A 76 -6.98 14.47 -14.21
N ALA A 77 -7.69 15.12 -13.29
CA ALA A 77 -7.53 16.55 -13.02
C ALA A 77 -6.15 16.88 -12.44
N PHE A 78 -5.65 16.02 -11.55
CA PHE A 78 -4.35 16.19 -10.90
C PHE A 78 -3.20 15.51 -11.65
N LYS A 79 -3.50 14.74 -12.70
CA LYS A 79 -2.56 13.83 -13.35
C LYS A 79 -1.90 12.87 -12.34
N ALA A 80 -2.67 12.42 -11.36
CA ALA A 80 -2.16 11.72 -10.19
C ALA A 80 -1.79 10.26 -10.51
N LEU A 81 -0.74 9.76 -9.85
CA LEU A 81 -0.53 8.32 -9.69
C LEU A 81 -1.43 7.82 -8.57
N LEU A 82 -2.16 6.73 -8.79
CA LEU A 82 -2.95 6.12 -7.72
C LEU A 82 -2.23 4.90 -7.18
N VAL A 83 -2.08 4.84 -5.86
CA VAL A 83 -1.45 3.73 -5.15
C VAL A 83 -2.37 3.25 -4.06
N TYR A 84 -2.56 1.95 -3.93
CA TYR A 84 -3.36 1.33 -2.88
C TYR A 84 -2.48 0.30 -2.18
N ILE A 85 -2.18 0.51 -0.90
CA ILE A 85 -1.25 -0.36 -0.18
C ILE A 85 -2.04 -1.27 0.75
N GLU A 86 -1.90 -2.59 0.60
CA GLU A 86 -2.57 -3.52 1.48
C GLU A 86 -1.94 -3.51 2.87
N HIS A 87 -2.78 -3.52 3.89
CA HIS A 87 -2.32 -3.60 5.27
C HIS A 87 -1.73 -4.98 5.55
N ARG A 88 -0.61 -5.04 6.30
CA ARG A 88 -0.07 -6.31 6.81
C ARG A 88 -1.16 -7.09 7.55
N TYR A 89 -1.19 -8.42 7.45
CA TYR A 89 -2.25 -9.26 8.04
C TYR A 89 -3.63 -9.20 7.36
N TYR A 90 -3.73 -8.60 6.17
CA TYR A 90 -4.94 -8.68 5.35
C TYR A 90 -4.66 -9.14 3.91
N GLY A 91 -5.69 -9.69 3.27
CA GLY A 91 -5.67 -10.10 1.85
C GLY A 91 -4.58 -11.11 1.48
N GLU A 92 -3.57 -10.66 0.76
CA GLU A 92 -2.43 -11.50 0.35
C GLU A 92 -1.16 -11.19 1.15
N SER A 93 -1.17 -10.11 1.93
CA SER A 93 -0.04 -9.62 2.72
C SER A 93 0.09 -10.39 4.04
N LYS A 94 0.70 -11.59 3.97
CA LYS A 94 0.83 -12.57 5.07
C LYS A 94 2.25 -12.62 5.63
N PRO A 95 2.53 -12.02 6.81
CA PRO A 95 3.91 -11.90 7.31
C PRO A 95 4.63 -13.22 7.63
N PHE A 96 3.88 -14.31 7.76
CA PHE A 96 4.40 -15.65 8.04
C PHE A 96 4.04 -16.67 6.94
N GLY A 97 3.71 -16.19 5.73
CA GLY A 97 3.38 -17.02 4.56
C GLY A 97 1.99 -17.68 4.61
N SER A 98 1.43 -17.94 5.79
CA SER A 98 0.08 -18.49 5.96
C SER A 98 -0.71 -17.76 7.05
N TRP A 99 -2.05 -17.81 6.94
CA TRP A 99 -2.93 -17.26 7.99
C TRP A 99 -2.87 -18.07 9.27
N GLU A 100 -2.69 -19.38 9.15
CA GLU A 100 -2.54 -20.27 10.31
C GLU A 100 -1.34 -19.85 11.17
N GLU A 101 -0.18 -19.60 10.56
CA GLU A 101 1.01 -19.19 11.32
C GLU A 101 0.89 -17.73 11.80
N ALA A 102 0.39 -16.82 10.95
CA ALA A 102 0.23 -15.42 11.29
C ALA A 102 -0.68 -15.18 12.51
N PHE A 103 -1.73 -16.00 12.68
CA PHE A 103 -2.69 -15.89 13.78
C PHE A 103 -2.49 -16.93 14.89
N LYS A 104 -1.39 -17.69 14.86
CA LYS A 104 -1.14 -18.82 15.76
C LYS A 104 -1.11 -18.46 17.25
N ASN A 105 -0.39 -17.40 17.62
CA ASN A 105 -0.20 -17.01 19.02
C ASN A 105 0.27 -15.55 19.14
N ALA A 106 0.45 -15.08 20.39
CA ALA A 106 0.88 -13.71 20.68
C ALA A 106 2.23 -13.31 20.06
N SER A 107 3.14 -14.25 19.83
CA SER A 107 4.45 -13.95 19.22
C SER A 107 4.36 -13.65 17.73
N THR A 108 3.40 -14.24 17.01
CA THR A 108 3.15 -13.90 15.61
C THR A 108 2.15 -12.76 15.48
N LEU A 109 1.17 -12.63 16.38
CA LEU A 109 0.23 -11.51 16.39
C LEU A 109 0.85 -10.17 16.82
N GLY A 110 1.98 -10.18 17.53
CA GLY A 110 2.63 -8.95 18.00
C GLY A 110 3.00 -7.96 16.90
N TYR A 111 3.23 -8.43 15.67
CA TYR A 111 3.54 -7.58 14.52
C TYR A 111 2.30 -7.01 13.81
N PHE A 112 1.10 -7.38 14.26
CA PHE A 112 -0.17 -6.87 13.73
C PHE A 112 -0.59 -5.61 14.51
N ASN A 113 0.03 -4.48 14.17
CA ASN A 113 -0.29 -3.19 14.78
C ASN A 113 -0.07 -2.02 13.79
N SER A 114 -0.64 -0.86 14.12
CA SER A 114 -0.62 0.32 13.25
C SER A 114 0.78 0.93 13.09
N ALA A 115 1.63 0.88 14.12
CA ALA A 115 2.98 1.42 14.02
C ALA A 115 3.80 0.67 12.96
N GLN A 116 3.71 -0.66 12.95
CA GLN A 116 4.34 -1.50 11.94
C GLN A 116 3.76 -1.26 10.54
N ALA A 117 2.43 -1.14 10.43
CA ALA A 117 1.78 -0.85 9.16
C ALA A 117 2.16 0.54 8.60
N LEU A 118 2.27 1.57 9.44
CA LEU A 118 2.72 2.89 9.00
C LEU A 118 4.16 2.88 8.49
N ALA A 119 5.05 2.13 9.15
CA ALA A 119 6.41 1.93 8.67
C ALA A 119 6.43 1.19 7.32
N ASP A 120 5.57 0.18 7.15
CA ASP A 120 5.42 -0.51 5.87
C ASP A 120 5.06 0.43 4.72
N TYR A 121 4.03 1.25 4.95
CA TYR A 121 3.55 2.21 3.96
C TYR A 121 4.64 3.19 3.58
N ALA A 122 5.42 3.67 4.55
CA ALA A 122 6.55 4.55 4.29
C ALA A 122 7.60 3.89 3.40
N GLU A 123 7.99 2.65 3.68
CA GLU A 123 8.96 1.92 2.84
C GLU A 123 8.48 1.75 1.41
N ILE A 124 7.23 1.30 1.21
CA ILE A 124 6.65 1.11 -0.12
C ILE A 124 6.61 2.44 -0.89
N LEU A 125 6.23 3.53 -0.24
CA LEU A 125 6.17 4.84 -0.89
C LEU A 125 7.55 5.38 -1.25
N ILE A 126 8.55 5.14 -0.41
CA ILE A 126 9.95 5.47 -0.71
C ILE A 126 10.45 4.65 -1.91
N ASP A 127 10.15 3.36 -1.95
CA ASP A 127 10.52 2.48 -3.07
C ASP A 127 9.85 2.93 -4.38
N ILE A 128 8.54 3.17 -4.37
CA ILE A 128 7.79 3.66 -5.53
C ILE A 128 8.41 4.96 -6.06
N LYS A 129 8.71 5.92 -5.19
CA LYS A 129 9.34 7.18 -5.62
C LYS A 129 10.73 6.96 -6.23
N LYS A 130 11.53 6.03 -5.70
CA LYS A 130 12.84 5.64 -6.27
C LYS A 130 12.69 4.98 -7.62
N THR A 131 11.87 3.93 -7.71
CA THR A 131 11.65 3.13 -8.91
C THR A 131 11.08 3.98 -10.05
N LEU A 132 10.15 4.88 -9.74
CA LEU A 132 9.52 5.77 -10.73
C LEU A 132 10.26 7.09 -10.94
N GLN A 133 11.38 7.34 -10.24
CA GLN A 133 12.13 8.61 -10.24
C GLN A 133 11.27 9.82 -9.82
N ALA A 134 10.20 9.59 -9.06
CA ALA A 134 9.18 10.56 -8.67
C ALA A 134 9.47 11.25 -7.32
N GLN A 135 10.74 11.62 -7.07
CA GLN A 135 11.14 12.12 -5.75
C GLN A 135 10.44 13.42 -5.35
N ASN A 136 10.23 14.29 -6.34
CA ASN A 136 9.58 15.59 -6.16
C ASN A 136 8.04 15.50 -6.17
N SER A 137 7.46 14.33 -6.47
CA SER A 137 6.02 14.15 -6.44
C SER A 137 5.50 14.24 -5.00
N PRO A 138 4.55 15.14 -4.70
CA PRO A 138 3.92 15.18 -3.38
C PRO A 138 3.07 13.92 -3.18
N ILE A 139 3.03 13.43 -1.95
CA ILE A 139 2.15 12.32 -1.57
C ILE A 139 0.95 12.91 -0.82
N VAL A 140 -0.25 12.55 -1.26
CA VAL A 140 -1.50 12.83 -0.56
C VAL A 140 -2.06 11.51 -0.09
N VAL A 141 -2.26 11.39 1.23
CA VAL A 141 -2.82 10.19 1.84
C VAL A 141 -4.33 10.32 1.93
N ILE A 142 -5.05 9.30 1.48
CA ILE A 142 -6.49 9.16 1.56
C ILE A 142 -6.78 7.92 2.40
N GLY A 143 -7.62 8.07 3.40
CA GLY A 143 -8.00 7.00 4.31
C GLY A 143 -9.39 7.23 4.88
N GLY A 144 -10.05 6.15 5.28
CA GLY A 144 -11.33 6.19 5.96
C GLY A 144 -11.39 5.12 7.04
N SER A 145 -12.16 5.36 8.10
CA SER A 145 -12.16 4.51 9.30
C SER A 145 -10.74 4.37 9.88
N TYR A 146 -10.29 3.14 10.19
CA TYR A 146 -8.92 2.85 10.62
C TYR A 146 -7.86 3.31 9.61
N GLY A 147 -8.10 3.16 8.30
CA GLY A 147 -7.15 3.64 7.29
C GLY A 147 -6.98 5.17 7.29
N GLY A 148 -7.91 5.92 7.91
CA GLY A 148 -7.82 7.36 8.08
C GLY A 148 -7.38 7.84 9.47
N SER A 149 -7.19 6.92 10.43
CA SER A 149 -6.76 7.21 11.81
C SER A 149 -5.25 7.11 11.93
#